data_AF-A0A436E451-F1
#
_entry.id   AF-A0A436E451-F1
#
_cell.length_a   1.000
_cell.length_b   1.000
_cell.length_c   1.000
_cell.angle_alpha   90.00
_cell.angle_beta   90.00
_cell.angle_gamma   90.00
#
_symmetry.space_group_name_H-M   'P 1'
#
loop_
_entity.id
_entity.type
_entity.pdbx_description
1 polymer ?
#
loop_
_entity_poly.entity_id
_entity_poly.type
_entity_poly.pdbx_seq_one_letter_code
_entity_poly.pdbx_strand_id
1 'polypeptide(L)'
;LMQRTRCPYFRDPANFPACNKREPGSGCSAIGGVTRGHAVLGTSDACIAMYPGDLAVALVAFDAIVHLGERQIPVDDFFLLPGNTPEKEHAIEPGEMITAIEIPGSAATRRSTYLKIRDRQSYEFAAASAAVGIEFEADGRTIRDLHVALGGVATKPWRARAVEDALKGKVLEPDAVRAASLLAVEGAVDHGANHYKV
;
A
#
# COMPACT_ATOMS: atom_id res chain seq x y z
N LEU A 1 5.82 3.43 10.00
CA LEU A 1 4.36 3.21 10.03
C LEU A 1 3.63 4.55 10.01
N MET A 2 3.82 5.38 11.03
CA MET A 2 3.13 6.69 11.18
C MET A 2 3.65 7.83 10.27
N GLN A 3 4.32 7.53 9.16
CA GLN A 3 4.75 8.60 8.25
C GLN A 3 3.57 9.13 7.44
N ARG A 4 3.51 10.44 7.20
CA ARG A 4 2.42 11.05 6.43
C ARG A 4 2.73 11.12 4.94
N THR A 5 1.66 11.29 4.15
CA THR A 5 1.72 11.43 2.69
C THR A 5 2.70 12.53 2.21
N ARG A 6 3.17 12.38 0.98
CA ARG A 6 4.01 13.36 0.27
C ARG A 6 3.21 14.25 -0.69
N CYS A 7 1.88 14.14 -0.67
CA CYS A 7 0.97 15.02 -1.40
C CYS A 7 1.37 16.51 -1.23
N PRO A 8 1.69 17.24 -2.30
CA PRO A 8 2.16 18.63 -2.18
C PRO A 8 1.10 19.54 -1.57
N TYR A 9 -0.18 19.34 -1.93
CA TYR A 9 -1.33 20.07 -1.41
C TYR A 9 -1.53 19.90 0.11
N PHE A 10 -1.25 18.70 0.62
CA PHE A 10 -1.28 18.44 2.06
C PHE A 10 -0.14 19.17 2.80
N ARG A 11 1.03 19.27 2.16
CA ARG A 11 2.27 19.78 2.78
C ARG A 11 2.46 21.29 2.68
N ASP A 12 1.66 21.96 1.86
CA ASP A 12 1.70 23.41 1.67
C ASP A 12 0.34 24.05 2.00
N PRO A 13 -0.01 24.13 3.30
CA PRO A 13 -1.31 24.65 3.74
C PRO A 13 -1.52 26.14 3.43
N ALA A 14 -0.44 26.90 3.22
CA ALA A 14 -0.52 28.34 2.95
C ALA A 14 -1.09 28.62 1.56
N ASN A 15 -0.73 27.79 0.57
CA ASN A 15 -1.20 27.94 -0.81
C ASN A 15 -2.42 27.06 -1.12
N PHE A 16 -2.58 25.94 -0.41
CA PHE A 16 -3.65 24.97 -0.66
C PHE A 16 -4.47 24.71 0.60
N PRO A 17 -5.42 25.61 0.95
CA PRO A 17 -6.20 25.47 2.17
C PRO A 17 -7.14 24.26 2.15
N ALA A 18 -7.63 23.84 0.97
CA ALA A 18 -8.53 22.71 0.80
C ALA A 18 -7.82 21.35 0.88
N CYS A 19 -7.85 20.73 2.05
CA CYS A 19 -7.33 19.39 2.28
C CYS A 19 -8.07 18.67 3.41
N ASN A 20 -9.02 17.80 3.07
CA ASN A 20 -9.82 17.02 4.02
C ASN A 20 -8.96 16.23 5.04
N LYS A 21 -7.77 15.79 4.65
CA LYS A 21 -6.82 15.05 5.53
C LYS A 21 -6.18 15.93 6.62
N ARG A 22 -6.24 17.25 6.47
CA ARG A 22 -5.74 18.25 7.42
C ARG A 22 -6.88 18.96 8.13
N GLU A 23 -7.89 19.37 7.38
CA GLU A 23 -9.09 20.08 7.85
C GLU A 23 -10.32 19.41 7.23
N PRO A 24 -11.03 18.54 7.96
CA PRO A 24 -12.20 17.83 7.45
C PRO A 24 -13.25 18.76 6.85
N GLY A 25 -13.76 18.42 5.66
CA GLY A 25 -14.79 19.21 4.96
C GLY A 25 -14.24 20.38 4.13
N SER A 26 -12.94 20.67 4.18
CA SER A 26 -12.33 21.75 3.37
C SER A 26 -12.18 21.41 1.88
N GLY A 27 -12.39 20.16 1.47
CA GLY A 27 -12.23 19.67 0.10
C GLY A 27 -10.84 19.06 -0.17
N CYS A 28 -10.55 18.72 -1.43
CA CYS A 28 -9.27 18.12 -1.82
C CYS A 28 -8.66 18.82 -3.04
N SER A 29 -7.68 19.71 -2.82
CA SER A 29 -6.99 20.41 -3.93
C SER A 29 -6.22 19.50 -4.90
N ALA A 30 -6.00 18.22 -4.55
CA ALA A 30 -5.36 17.27 -5.46
C ALA A 30 -6.29 16.82 -6.59
N ILE A 31 -7.59 16.69 -6.31
CA ILE A 31 -8.58 16.25 -7.31
C ILE A 31 -8.78 17.39 -8.32
N GLY A 32 -8.56 17.10 -9.60
CA GLY A 32 -8.50 18.11 -10.67
C GLY A 32 -7.18 18.89 -10.74
N GLY A 33 -6.21 18.59 -9.87
CA GLY A 33 -4.87 19.18 -9.86
C GLY A 33 -3.80 18.31 -10.53
N VAL A 34 -2.55 18.43 -10.06
CA VAL A 34 -1.41 17.61 -10.51
C VAL A 34 -1.37 16.31 -9.70
N THR A 35 -1.78 15.23 -10.34
CA THR A 35 -2.09 13.97 -9.67
C THR A 35 -1.00 12.91 -9.77
N ARG A 36 0.09 13.12 -10.51
CA ARG A 36 1.14 12.10 -10.78
C ARG A 36 1.57 11.28 -9.54
N GLY A 37 1.77 11.95 -8.40
CA GLY A 37 2.18 11.30 -7.14
C GLY A 37 1.06 10.71 -6.27
N HIS A 38 -0.18 10.68 -6.74
CA HIS A 38 -1.36 10.29 -5.98
C HIS A 38 -1.77 8.83 -6.25
N ALA A 39 -2.59 8.29 -5.36
CA ALA A 39 -3.06 6.91 -5.43
C ALA A 39 -4.04 6.70 -6.59
N VAL A 40 -4.09 5.47 -7.07
CA VAL A 40 -5.12 4.96 -7.99
C VAL A 40 -5.99 3.88 -7.31
N LEU A 41 -5.51 3.26 -6.23
CA LEU A 41 -6.23 2.24 -5.47
C LEU A 41 -6.65 2.76 -4.08
N GLY A 42 -7.84 2.36 -3.64
CA GLY A 42 -8.39 2.75 -2.34
C GLY A 42 -8.65 4.24 -2.20
N THR A 43 -8.88 4.94 -3.31
CA THR A 43 -9.19 6.37 -3.36
C THR A 43 -10.62 6.63 -2.89
N SER A 44 -10.94 7.91 -2.72
CA SER A 44 -12.28 8.40 -2.36
C SER A 44 -12.44 9.82 -2.90
N ASP A 45 -13.68 10.29 -2.95
CA ASP A 45 -13.97 11.69 -3.30
C ASP A 45 -13.36 12.68 -2.28
N ALA A 46 -13.11 12.23 -1.04
CA ALA A 46 -12.51 13.07 -0.02
C ALA A 46 -10.98 13.14 -0.11
N CYS A 47 -10.30 12.10 -0.59
CA CYS A 47 -8.85 12.05 -0.64
C CYS A 47 -8.29 10.98 -1.57
N ILE A 48 -7.25 11.37 -2.32
CA ILE A 48 -6.47 10.50 -3.22
C ILE A 48 -4.99 10.42 -2.82
N ALA A 49 -4.64 10.84 -1.60
CA ALA A 49 -3.26 10.86 -1.15
C ALA A 49 -2.70 9.43 -0.99
N MET A 50 -1.56 9.16 -1.62
CA MET A 50 -0.84 7.89 -1.51
C MET A 50 -0.05 7.80 -0.19
N TYR A 51 -0.02 6.61 0.41
CA TYR A 51 0.87 6.29 1.53
C TYR A 51 2.28 5.95 1.01
N PRO A 52 3.34 6.64 1.47
CA PRO A 52 4.64 6.59 0.81
C PRO A 52 5.63 5.54 1.35
N GLY A 53 5.29 4.84 2.43
CA GLY A 53 6.27 4.08 3.20
C GLY A 53 6.57 2.68 2.72
N ASP A 54 7.79 2.44 2.22
CA ASP A 54 8.21 1.12 1.72
C ASP A 54 8.14 0.00 2.77
N LEU A 55 8.60 0.26 4.01
CA LEU A 55 8.61 -0.74 5.09
C LEU A 55 7.20 -1.29 5.36
N ALA A 56 6.17 -0.44 5.36
CA ALA A 56 4.82 -0.89 5.68
C ALA A 56 4.23 -1.79 4.59
N VAL A 57 4.68 -1.64 3.34
CA VAL A 57 4.29 -2.54 2.24
C VAL A 57 4.82 -3.94 2.50
N ALA A 58 6.07 -4.08 2.91
CA ALA A 58 6.62 -5.38 3.30
C ALA A 58 5.91 -5.97 4.52
N LEU A 59 5.59 -5.15 5.52
CA LEU A 59 4.88 -5.62 6.71
C LEU A 59 3.46 -6.11 6.39
N VAL A 60 2.71 -5.38 5.56
CA VAL A 60 1.39 -5.82 5.05
C VAL A 60 1.55 -7.07 4.18
N ALA A 61 2.64 -7.18 3.40
CA ALA A 61 2.90 -8.39 2.64
C ALA A 61 3.14 -9.61 3.53
N PHE A 62 3.55 -9.45 4.78
CA PHE A 62 3.91 -10.59 5.62
C PHE A 62 3.09 -10.65 6.89
N ASP A 63 1.84 -10.18 6.80
CA ASP A 63 0.81 -10.29 7.85
C ASP A 63 1.34 -9.87 9.23
N ALA A 64 2.17 -8.82 9.25
CA ALA A 64 2.75 -8.35 10.50
C ALA A 64 1.65 -7.87 11.47
N ILE A 65 1.96 -7.89 12.75
CA ILE A 65 1.08 -7.46 13.83
C ILE A 65 1.68 -6.21 14.48
N VAL A 66 0.86 -5.18 14.63
CA VAL A 66 1.21 -3.96 15.37
C VAL A 66 0.77 -4.12 16.81
N HIS A 67 1.70 -3.94 17.75
CA HIS A 67 1.42 -3.97 19.19
C HIS A 67 1.26 -2.53 19.70
N LEU A 68 0.14 -2.25 20.36
CA LEU A 68 -0.26 -0.97 20.94
C LEU A 68 -0.36 -1.10 22.47
N GLY A 69 0.71 -1.58 23.11
CA GLY A 69 0.64 -2.07 24.50
C GLY A 69 0.05 -3.48 24.54
N GLU A 70 -1.09 -3.67 25.21
CA GLU A 70 -1.78 -4.96 25.29
C GLU A 70 -2.63 -5.27 24.06
N ARG A 71 -3.00 -4.23 23.28
CA ARG A 71 -3.80 -4.40 22.06
C ARG A 71 -2.90 -4.78 20.88
N GLN A 72 -3.30 -5.82 20.16
CA GLN A 72 -2.66 -6.25 18.93
C GLN A 72 -3.63 -6.04 17.77
N ILE A 73 -3.09 -5.61 16.62
CA ILE A 73 -3.89 -5.40 15.41
C ILE A 73 -3.08 -5.86 14.18
N PRO A 74 -3.69 -6.60 13.23
CA PRO A 74 -3.04 -6.87 11.95
C PRO A 74 -2.62 -5.56 11.28
N VAL A 75 -1.42 -5.52 10.72
CA VAL A 75 -0.88 -4.29 10.13
C VAL A 75 -1.70 -3.81 8.94
N ASP A 76 -2.39 -4.72 8.23
CA ASP A 76 -3.33 -4.34 7.18
C ASP A 76 -4.49 -3.51 7.78
N ASP A 77 -5.11 -3.98 8.86
CA ASP A 77 -6.19 -3.26 9.55
C ASP A 77 -5.72 -2.00 10.28
N PHE A 78 -4.41 -1.91 10.61
CA PHE A 78 -3.83 -0.72 11.20
C PHE A 78 -3.88 0.48 10.25
N PHE A 79 -3.73 0.29 8.94
CA PHE A 79 -3.84 1.38 7.96
C PHE A 79 -5.26 1.49 7.43
N LEU A 80 -5.89 2.65 7.64
CA LEU A 80 -7.27 2.89 7.27
C LEU A 80 -7.39 3.42 5.84
N LEU A 81 -8.46 3.03 5.14
CA LEU A 81 -8.87 3.69 3.91
C LEU A 81 -9.38 5.11 4.23
N PRO A 82 -9.18 6.10 3.33
CA PRO A 82 -9.59 7.47 3.61
C PRO A 82 -11.12 7.60 3.77
N GLY A 83 -11.92 6.95 2.91
CA GLY A 83 -13.37 7.10 2.91
C GLY A 83 -13.79 8.57 2.98
N ASN A 84 -14.65 8.90 3.96
CA ASN A 84 -15.03 10.29 4.25
C ASN A 84 -14.24 10.92 5.42
N THR A 85 -13.28 10.19 6.00
CA THR A 85 -12.50 10.62 7.18
C THR A 85 -10.99 10.49 6.95
N PRO A 86 -10.42 11.14 5.91
CA PRO A 86 -9.02 10.95 5.54
C PRO A 86 -8.02 11.49 6.58
N GLU A 87 -8.46 12.25 7.57
CA GLU A 87 -7.69 12.65 8.75
C GLU A 87 -7.38 11.47 9.69
N LYS A 88 -8.18 10.40 9.65
CA LYS A 88 -7.94 9.16 10.40
C LYS A 88 -7.17 8.17 9.54
N GLU A 89 -5.85 8.17 9.69
CA GLU A 89 -4.95 7.36 8.84
C GLU A 89 -4.67 5.97 9.42
N HIS A 90 -4.77 5.82 10.75
CA HIS A 90 -4.41 4.59 11.44
C HIS A 90 -5.41 4.26 12.54
N ALA A 91 -5.62 2.96 12.81
CA ALA A 91 -6.46 2.46 13.89
C ALA A 91 -5.74 2.52 15.25
N ILE A 92 -5.35 3.73 15.66
CA ILE A 92 -4.70 4.04 16.95
C ILE A 92 -5.50 5.11 17.69
N GLU A 93 -5.71 4.90 18.98
CA GLU A 93 -6.49 5.79 19.84
C GLU A 93 -5.59 6.75 20.64
N PRO A 94 -6.12 7.89 21.11
CA PRO A 94 -5.38 8.79 21.99
C PRO A 94 -4.82 8.06 23.23
N GLY A 95 -3.51 8.20 23.45
CA GLY A 95 -2.82 7.55 24.57
C GLY A 95 -2.24 6.17 24.24
N GLU A 96 -2.59 5.56 23.11
CA GLU A 96 -1.91 4.35 22.64
C GLU A 96 -0.56 4.67 22.00
N MET A 97 0.36 3.72 22.11
CA MET A 97 1.71 3.83 21.55
C MET A 97 2.08 2.51 20.89
N ILE A 98 2.69 2.58 19.70
CA ILE A 98 3.28 1.41 19.05
C ILE A 98 4.49 0.96 19.90
N THR A 99 4.39 -0.21 20.52
CA THR A 99 5.43 -0.78 21.39
C THR A 99 6.29 -1.82 20.68
N ALA A 100 5.71 -2.56 19.73
CA ALA A 100 6.41 -3.58 18.97
C ALA A 100 5.74 -3.84 17.62
N ILE A 101 6.51 -4.46 16.72
CA ILE A 101 6.03 -5.04 15.46
C ILE A 101 6.48 -6.49 15.45
N GLU A 102 5.54 -7.39 15.23
CA GLU A 102 5.78 -8.81 15.10
C GLU A 102 5.54 -9.23 13.65
N ILE A 103 6.43 -10.06 13.11
CA ILE A 103 6.31 -10.58 11.75
C ILE A 103 6.30 -12.10 11.85
N PRO A 104 5.19 -12.78 11.50
CA PRO A 104 5.12 -14.23 11.49
C PRO A 104 6.24 -14.84 10.62
N GLY A 105 6.94 -15.84 11.16
CA GLY A 105 7.90 -16.61 10.37
C GLY A 105 7.17 -17.55 9.40
N SER A 106 7.53 -17.54 8.12
CA SER A 106 7.02 -18.46 7.10
C SER A 106 8.10 -18.78 6.06
N ALA A 107 7.90 -19.79 5.22
CA ALA A 107 8.83 -20.00 4.11
C ALA A 107 8.74 -18.87 3.07
N ALA A 108 7.54 -18.30 2.89
CA ALA A 108 7.31 -17.13 2.04
C ALA A 108 8.06 -15.88 2.53
N THR A 109 8.22 -15.66 3.85
CA THR A 109 9.04 -14.55 4.37
C THR A 109 10.54 -14.76 4.14
N ARG A 110 11.00 -16.01 4.03
CA ARG A 110 12.42 -16.32 3.76
C ARG A 110 12.78 -16.18 2.28
N ARG A 111 11.85 -16.49 1.37
CA ARG A 111 12.00 -16.34 -0.08
C ARG A 111 11.17 -15.15 -0.55
N SER A 112 11.68 -13.96 -0.26
CA SER A 112 11.02 -12.70 -0.58
C SER A 112 11.92 -11.70 -1.29
N THR A 113 11.30 -10.76 -2.01
CA THR A 113 11.96 -9.61 -2.61
C THR A 113 11.12 -8.34 -2.43
N TYR A 114 11.77 -7.19 -2.56
CA TYR A 114 11.12 -5.89 -2.64
C TYR A 114 11.64 -5.16 -3.87
N LEU A 115 10.76 -4.88 -4.84
CA LEU A 115 11.10 -4.12 -6.03
C LEU A 115 10.51 -2.72 -5.93
N LYS A 116 11.34 -1.70 -6.17
CA LYS A 116 10.94 -0.28 -6.11
C LYS A 116 11.32 0.43 -7.39
N ILE A 117 10.30 0.93 -8.10
CA ILE A 117 10.45 1.76 -9.29
C ILE A 117 10.33 3.23 -8.89
N ARG A 118 11.21 4.07 -9.44
CA ARG A 118 11.34 5.49 -9.12
C ARG A 118 12.06 6.23 -10.26
N ASP A 119 11.93 7.55 -10.29
CA ASP A 119 12.43 8.39 -11.38
C ASP A 119 13.95 8.53 -11.33
N ARG A 120 14.53 8.56 -10.12
CA ARG A 120 15.98 8.57 -9.90
C ARG A 120 16.46 7.39 -9.08
N GLN A 121 17.75 7.05 -9.23
CA GLN A 121 18.30 5.80 -8.69
C GLN A 121 18.22 5.64 -7.17
N SER A 122 18.21 6.73 -6.38
CA SER A 122 18.14 6.68 -4.91
C SER A 122 17.53 7.96 -4.32
N TYR A 123 17.26 7.95 -3.01
CA TYR A 123 16.63 9.07 -2.27
C TYR A 123 15.30 9.52 -2.91
N GLU A 124 14.42 8.59 -3.24
CA GLU A 124 13.11 8.93 -3.78
C GLU A 124 12.05 7.91 -3.33
N PHE A 125 10.82 8.38 -3.20
CA PHE A 125 9.65 7.55 -2.94
C PHE A 125 9.30 6.70 -4.17
N ALA A 126 8.51 5.65 -3.96
CA ALA A 126 8.15 4.75 -5.04
C ALA A 126 7.18 5.44 -6.01
N ALA A 127 7.49 5.39 -7.30
CA ALA A 127 6.49 5.56 -8.34
C ALA A 127 5.51 4.38 -8.30
N ALA A 128 6.03 3.17 -8.15
CA ALA A 128 5.33 1.95 -7.75
C ALA A 128 6.34 1.01 -7.08
N SER A 129 5.87 0.12 -6.21
CA SER A 129 6.70 -0.92 -5.62
C SER A 129 5.88 -2.16 -5.30
N ALA A 130 6.55 -3.30 -5.16
CA ALA A 130 5.95 -4.55 -4.74
C ALA A 130 6.85 -5.28 -3.74
N ALA A 131 6.27 -5.71 -2.62
CA ALA A 131 6.82 -6.72 -1.74
C ALA A 131 6.21 -8.07 -2.13
N VAL A 132 7.05 -9.05 -2.45
CA VAL A 132 6.60 -10.38 -2.87
C VAL A 132 7.34 -11.44 -2.06
N GLY A 133 6.61 -12.43 -1.53
CA GLY A 133 7.19 -13.63 -0.93
C GLY A 133 6.46 -14.88 -1.38
N ILE A 134 7.20 -15.97 -1.58
CA ILE A 134 6.69 -17.18 -2.22
C ILE A 134 7.17 -18.43 -1.49
N GLU A 135 6.24 -19.35 -1.24
CA GLU A 135 6.51 -20.70 -0.80
C GLU A 135 6.16 -21.66 -1.94
N PHE A 136 7.03 -22.64 -2.18
CA PHE A 136 6.78 -23.68 -3.16
C PHE A 136 6.37 -24.97 -2.47
N GLU A 137 5.58 -25.77 -3.19
CA GLU A 137 5.41 -27.18 -2.89
C GLU A 137 6.74 -27.95 -3.01
N ALA A 138 6.73 -29.21 -2.59
CA ALA A 138 7.92 -30.08 -2.64
C ALA A 138 8.48 -30.29 -4.06
N ASP A 139 7.68 -30.07 -5.10
CA ASP A 139 8.10 -30.12 -6.50
C ASP A 139 9.00 -28.93 -6.92
N GLY A 140 9.11 -27.90 -6.07
CA GLY A 140 9.90 -26.70 -6.30
C GLY A 140 9.38 -25.78 -7.41
N ARG A 141 8.15 -26.01 -7.90
CA ARG A 141 7.56 -25.30 -9.06
C ARG A 141 6.14 -24.81 -8.80
N THR A 142 5.35 -25.56 -8.06
CA THR A 142 3.98 -25.20 -7.71
C THR A 142 3.99 -24.26 -6.52
N ILE A 143 3.24 -23.16 -6.63
CA ILE A 143 3.13 -22.12 -5.62
C ILE A 143 2.23 -22.64 -4.49
N ARG A 144 2.80 -22.94 -3.33
CA ARG A 144 2.05 -23.31 -2.13
C ARG A 144 1.40 -22.08 -1.52
N ASP A 145 2.21 -21.04 -1.31
CA ASP A 145 1.76 -19.79 -0.73
C ASP A 145 2.44 -18.61 -1.44
N LEU A 146 1.73 -17.50 -1.47
CA LEU A 146 2.12 -16.30 -2.19
C LEU A 146 1.60 -15.08 -1.45
N HIS A 147 2.51 -14.13 -1.27
CA HIS A 147 2.29 -12.89 -0.59
C HIS A 147 2.71 -11.75 -1.51
N VAL A 148 1.80 -10.82 -1.81
CA VAL A 148 2.00 -9.69 -2.71
C VAL A 148 1.37 -8.45 -2.09
N ALA A 149 2.18 -7.43 -1.79
CA ALA A 149 1.66 -6.11 -1.47
C ALA A 149 2.31 -5.03 -2.31
N LEU A 150 1.53 -4.00 -2.65
CA LEU A 150 1.94 -2.89 -3.50
C LEU A 150 2.15 -1.62 -2.68
N GLY A 151 3.14 -0.83 -3.08
CA GLY A 151 3.41 0.51 -2.58
C GLY A 151 3.43 1.53 -3.71
N GLY A 152 3.32 2.81 -3.36
CA GLY A 152 3.36 3.89 -4.35
C GLY A 152 2.06 4.07 -5.16
N VAL A 153 1.12 3.13 -5.10
CA VAL A 153 -0.08 3.12 -5.96
C VAL A 153 -1.40 3.29 -5.21
N ALA A 154 -1.40 3.16 -3.89
CA ALA A 154 -2.61 3.11 -3.08
C ALA A 154 -2.59 4.08 -1.89
N THR A 155 -3.76 4.36 -1.31
CA THR A 155 -3.93 5.26 -0.16
C THR A 155 -3.38 4.68 1.15
N LYS A 156 -3.21 3.36 1.21
CA LYS A 156 -2.50 2.57 2.23
C LYS A 156 -1.62 1.51 1.53
N PRO A 157 -0.70 0.81 2.21
CA PRO A 157 -0.06 -0.35 1.59
C PRO A 157 -1.13 -1.38 1.18
N TRP A 158 -1.04 -1.90 -0.05
CA TRP A 158 -2.15 -2.61 -0.68
C TRP A 158 -1.85 -4.09 -0.86
N ARG A 159 -2.51 -4.96 -0.11
CA ARG A 159 -2.41 -6.41 -0.28
C ARG A 159 -3.15 -6.84 -1.55
N ALA A 160 -2.44 -7.39 -2.53
CA ALA A 160 -2.99 -7.80 -3.81
C ALA A 160 -3.54 -9.23 -3.76
N ARG A 161 -4.55 -9.47 -2.90
CA ARG A 161 -5.12 -10.81 -2.66
C ARG A 161 -5.62 -11.50 -3.93
N ALA A 162 -6.21 -10.75 -4.86
CA ALA A 162 -6.66 -11.31 -6.14
C ALA A 162 -5.51 -11.93 -6.97
N VAL A 163 -4.31 -11.34 -6.92
CA VAL A 163 -3.10 -11.89 -7.57
C VAL A 163 -2.65 -13.15 -6.84
N GLU A 164 -2.68 -13.13 -5.51
CA GLU A 164 -2.31 -14.27 -4.66
C GLU A 164 -3.20 -15.47 -4.94
N ASP A 165 -4.51 -15.29 -4.87
CA ASP A 165 -5.52 -16.32 -5.09
C ASP A 165 -5.45 -16.87 -6.52
N ALA A 166 -5.15 -16.00 -7.51
CA ALA A 166 -5.01 -16.42 -8.89
C ALA A 166 -3.75 -17.26 -9.16
N LEU A 167 -2.75 -17.26 -8.29
CA LEU A 167 -1.47 -17.96 -8.50
C LEU A 167 -1.22 -19.12 -7.52
N LYS A 168 -1.82 -19.11 -6.33
CA LYS A 168 -1.72 -20.23 -5.38
C LYS A 168 -2.23 -21.53 -6.03
N GLY A 169 -1.50 -22.61 -5.80
CA GLY A 169 -1.74 -23.93 -6.40
C GLY A 169 -1.35 -24.07 -7.87
N LYS A 170 -0.81 -23.03 -8.52
CA LYS A 170 -0.35 -23.08 -9.91
C LYS A 170 1.17 -23.21 -10.00
N VAL A 171 1.64 -23.74 -11.12
CA VAL A 171 3.08 -23.71 -11.46
C VAL A 171 3.49 -22.27 -11.76
N LEU A 172 4.64 -21.83 -11.23
CA LEU A 172 5.17 -20.50 -11.49
C LEU A 172 5.68 -20.40 -12.94
N GLU A 173 4.82 -19.92 -13.82
CA GLU A 173 5.13 -19.68 -15.23
C GLU A 173 4.98 -18.18 -15.59
N PRO A 174 5.85 -17.62 -16.46
CA PRO A 174 5.80 -16.19 -16.82
C PRO A 174 4.43 -15.71 -17.31
N ASP A 175 3.73 -16.51 -18.13
CA ASP A 175 2.43 -16.13 -18.67
C ASP A 175 1.33 -16.13 -17.61
N ALA A 176 1.37 -17.08 -16.67
CA ALA A 176 0.45 -17.11 -15.54
C ALA A 176 0.67 -15.89 -14.63
N VAL A 177 1.93 -15.54 -14.35
CA VAL A 177 2.29 -14.34 -13.58
C VAL A 177 1.82 -13.08 -14.30
N ARG A 178 2.06 -12.96 -15.61
CA ARG A 178 1.63 -11.81 -16.41
C ARG A 178 0.11 -11.64 -16.33
N ALA A 179 -0.66 -12.70 -16.59
CA ALA A 179 -2.12 -12.65 -16.53
C ALA A 179 -2.63 -12.30 -15.12
N ALA A 180 -2.11 -12.95 -14.07
CA ALA A 180 -2.53 -12.69 -12.70
C ALA A 180 -2.15 -11.28 -12.22
N SER A 181 -0.99 -10.75 -12.65
CA SER A 181 -0.52 -9.43 -12.24
C SER A 181 -1.45 -8.28 -12.67
N LEU A 182 -2.27 -8.47 -13.71
CA LEU A 182 -3.28 -7.49 -14.11
C LEU A 182 -4.38 -7.31 -13.06
N LEU A 183 -4.64 -8.32 -12.21
CA LEU A 183 -5.59 -8.22 -11.10
C LEU A 183 -5.09 -7.29 -9.99
N ALA A 184 -3.80 -6.93 -9.98
CA ALA A 184 -3.19 -6.07 -8.97
C ALA A 184 -3.76 -4.63 -8.99
N VAL A 185 -4.31 -4.22 -10.13
CA VAL A 185 -4.89 -2.90 -10.38
C VAL A 185 -6.40 -2.95 -10.63
N GLU A 186 -7.04 -4.09 -10.32
CA GLU A 186 -8.49 -4.20 -10.40
C GLU A 186 -9.16 -3.18 -9.47
N GLY A 187 -10.13 -2.44 -10.00
CA GLY A 187 -10.79 -1.35 -9.27
C GLY A 187 -9.97 -0.07 -9.14
N ALA A 188 -8.82 0.06 -9.81
CA ALA A 188 -8.08 1.29 -9.85
C ALA A 188 -8.86 2.42 -10.55
N VAL A 189 -8.83 3.60 -9.95
CA VAL A 189 -9.40 4.84 -10.49
C VAL A 189 -8.25 5.83 -10.66
N ASP A 190 -7.89 6.12 -11.90
CA ASP A 190 -6.91 7.17 -12.19
C ASP A 190 -7.56 8.56 -12.18
N HIS A 191 -6.73 9.56 -11.93
CA HIS A 191 -7.08 10.97 -11.90
C HIS A 191 -6.21 11.76 -12.88
N GLY A 192 -5.95 11.19 -14.06
CA GLY A 192 -5.17 11.79 -15.13
C GLY A 192 -3.69 11.45 -15.06
N ALA A 193 -2.86 12.31 -14.45
CA ALA A 193 -1.41 12.19 -14.52
C ALA A 193 -0.83 10.98 -13.75
N ASN A 194 -1.63 10.28 -12.94
CA ASN A 194 -1.24 9.04 -12.26
C ASN A 194 -1.66 7.76 -13.01
N HIS A 195 -2.24 7.87 -14.22
CA HIS A 195 -2.63 6.71 -15.03
C HIS A 195 -1.48 5.72 -15.26
N TYR A 196 -0.24 6.20 -15.35
CA TYR A 196 0.96 5.35 -15.50
C TYR A 196 1.19 4.33 -14.36
N LYS A 197 0.43 4.43 -13.25
CA LYS A 197 0.47 3.49 -12.12
C LYS A 197 -0.46 2.27 -12.32
N VAL A 198 -1.31 2.30 -13.35
CA VAL A 198 -2.20 1.22 -13.78
C VAL A 198 -1.50 0.44 -14.89
#